data_AF-A0A925IGH4-F1
#
_entry.id   AF-A0A925IGH4-F1
#
_cell.length_a   1.000
_cell.length_b   1.000
_cell.length_c   1.000
_cell.angle_alpha   90.00
_cell.angle_beta   90.00
_cell.angle_gamma   90.00
#
_symmetry.space_group_name_H-M   'P 1'
#
loop_
_entity.id
_entity.type
_entity.pdbx_description
1 polymer ?
#
loop_
_entity_poly.entity_id
_entity_poly.type
_entity_poly.pdbx_seq_one_letter_code
_entity_poly.pdbx_strand_id
1 'polypeptide(L)' 'MITVNFALQPHLDQLYQQSSRRLAFNATTQDEFAEWKRSLRNVLVELLGIGRREIPSKIHDEKLQTIDRGDYIEGKYA' A
#
# COMPACT_ATOMS: atom_id res chain seq x y z
N MET A 1 1.56 -12.05 -39.79
CA MET A 1 1.95 -11.99 -38.37
C MET A 1 1.70 -10.57 -37.90
N ILE A 2 0.81 -10.37 -36.93
CA ILE A 2 0.55 -9.04 -36.36
C ILE A 2 1.50 -8.88 -35.18
N THR A 3 2.54 -8.07 -35.35
CA THR A 3 3.45 -7.65 -34.27
C THR A 3 2.71 -6.63 -33.41
N VAL A 4 2.19 -7.08 -32.26
CA VAL A 4 1.63 -6.19 -31.25
C VAL A 4 2.81 -5.48 -30.59
N ASN A 5 3.06 -4.25 -31.02
CA ASN A 5 4.10 -3.39 -30.46
C ASN A 5 3.62 -2.89 -29.09
N PHE A 6 4.00 -3.57 -28.00
CA PHE A 6 3.68 -3.15 -26.64
C PHE A 6 4.52 -1.91 -26.28
N ALA A 7 4.04 -0.74 -26.69
CA ALA A 7 4.62 0.54 -26.30
C ALA A 7 4.18 0.86 -24.86
N LEU A 8 4.84 0.23 -23.88
CA LEU A 8 4.63 0.47 -22.44
C LEU A 8 4.99 1.91 -22.04
N GLN A 9 6.02 2.48 -22.66
CA GLN A 9 6.55 3.80 -22.30
C GLN A 9 5.55 4.93 -22.56
N PRO A 10 4.94 5.07 -23.76
CA PRO A 10 3.95 6.12 -24.02
C PRO A 10 2.70 6.00 -23.16
N HIS A 11 2.31 4.77 -22.78
CA HIS A 11 1.17 4.54 -21.90
C HIS A 11 1.44 5.03 -20.47
N LEU A 12 2.65 4.78 -19.94
CA LEU A 12 3.08 5.29 -18.65
C LEU A 12 3.26 6.80 -18.66
N ASP A 13 3.83 7.36 -19.73
CA ASP A 13 4.01 8.80 -19.89
C ASP A 13 2.65 9.50 -19.94
N GLN A 14 1.68 8.93 -20.66
CA GLN A 14 0.30 9.43 -20.69
C GLN A 14 -0.38 9.31 -19.32
N LEU A 15 -0.21 8.19 -18.60
CA LEU A 15 -0.74 8.01 -17.23
C LEU A 15 -0.21 9.09 -16.28
N TYR A 16 1.10 9.38 -16.37
CA TYR A 16 1.77 10.36 -15.51
C TYR A 16 1.53 11.82 -15.92
N GLN A 17 1.26 12.10 -17.19
CA GLN A 17 0.92 13.44 -17.68
C GLN A 17 -0.56 13.79 -17.50
N GLN A 18 -1.48 12.81 -17.59
CA GLN A 18 -2.92 13.07 -17.56
C GLN A 18 -3.54 13.01 -16.16
N SER A 19 -2.94 12.25 -15.23
CA SER A 19 -3.51 12.10 -13.90
C SER A 19 -2.85 13.08 -12.94
N SER A 20 -3.56 14.14 -12.54
CA SER A 20 -3.13 14.92 -11.37
C SER A 20 -3.08 13.96 -10.18
N ARG A 21 -1.86 13.66 -9.71
CA ARG A 21 -1.67 12.86 -8.51
C ARG A 21 -2.12 13.71 -7.33
N ARG A 22 -3.41 13.67 -7.02
CA ARG A 22 -4.07 14.50 -5.99
C ARG A 22 -3.41 14.43 -4.60
N LEU A 23 -2.62 13.38 -4.35
CA LEU A 23 -1.91 13.14 -3.09
C LEU A 23 -0.38 13.10 -3.27
N ALA A 24 0.15 13.66 -4.37
CA ALA A 24 1.60 13.84 -4.52
C ALA A 24 2.15 14.66 -3.35
N PHE A 25 3.31 14.26 -2.84
CA PHE A 25 3.93 14.93 -1.71
C PHE A 25 4.47 16.30 -2.13
N ASN A 26 3.97 17.36 -1.51
CA ASN A 26 4.34 18.75 -1.80
C ASN A 26 4.46 19.62 -0.54
N ALA A 27 4.42 19.03 0.65
CA ALA A 27 4.47 19.77 1.89
C ALA A 27 5.85 20.42 2.11
N THR A 28 5.84 21.69 2.50
CA THR A 28 7.02 22.50 2.83
C THR A 28 7.06 22.89 4.30
N THR A 29 5.94 22.76 5.01
CA THR A 29 5.82 23.01 6.45
C THR A 29 5.37 21.76 7.22
N GLN A 30 5.52 21.80 8.55
CA GLN A 30 5.08 20.72 9.43
C GLN A 30 3.56 20.54 9.43
N ASP A 31 2.81 21.65 9.36
CA ASP A 31 1.35 21.63 9.33
C ASP A 31 0.83 21.04 8.01
N GLU A 32 1.43 21.46 6.88
CA GLU A 32 1.15 20.87 5.57
C GLU A 32 1.45 19.37 5.53
N PHE A 33 2.54 18.94 6.18
CA PHE A 33 2.88 17.54 6.29
C PHE A 33 1.83 16.76 7.08
N ALA A 34 1.38 17.30 8.22
CA ALA A 34 0.37 16.66 9.05
C ALA A 34 -0.96 16.50 8.31
N GLU A 35 -1.37 17.53 7.56
CA GLU A 35 -2.58 17.52 6.74
C GLU A 35 -2.48 16.55 5.56
N TRP A 36 -1.35 16.54 4.84
CA TRP A 36 -1.08 15.59 3.78
C TRP A 36 -1.12 14.14 4.30
N LYS A 37 -0.47 13.86 5.43
CA LYS A 37 -0.44 12.52 6.04
C LYS A 37 -1.83 12.03 6.40
N ARG A 38 -2.67 12.91 6.97
CA ARG A 38 -4.07 12.61 7.30
C ARG A 38 -4.88 12.30 6.04
N SER A 39 -4.75 13.14 5.03
CA SER A 39 -5.47 12.99 3.75
C SER A 39 -5.07 11.72 3.01
N LEU A 40 -3.78 11.43 2.93
CA LEU A 40 -3.24 10.20 2.35
C LEU A 40 -3.78 8.97 3.06
N ARG A 41 -3.73 8.94 4.40
CA ARG A 41 -4.20 7.80 5.19
C ARG A 41 -5.68 7.50 4.92
N ASN A 42 -6.52 8.53 4.91
CA ASN A 42 -7.95 8.36 4.69
C ASN A 42 -8.24 7.75 3.31
N VAL A 43 -7.63 8.31 2.25
CA VAL A 43 -7.82 7.81 0.89
C VAL A 43 -7.25 6.41 0.73
N LEU A 44 -6.10 6.12 1.32
CA LEU A 44 -5.47 4.80 1.27
C LEU A 44 -6.35 3.74 1.94
N VAL A 45 -6.93 4.05 3.09
CA VAL A 45 -7.82 3.15 3.83
C VAL A 45 -9.07 2.79 3.02
N GLU A 46 -9.62 3.76 2.28
CA GLU A 46 -10.74 3.53 1.35
C GLU A 46 -10.31 2.70 0.14
N LEU A 47 -9.16 3.02 -0.49
CA LEU A 47 -8.65 2.29 -1.66
C LEU A 47 -8.29 0.84 -1.35
N LEU A 48 -7.77 0.56 -0.15
CA LEU A 48 -7.51 -0.81 0.31
C LEU A 48 -8.79 -1.54 0.74
N GLY A 49 -9.94 -0.85 0.76
CA GLY A 49 -11.21 -1.40 1.21
C GLY A 49 -11.17 -1.88 2.66
N ILE A 50 -10.38 -1.22 3.52
CA ILE A 50 -10.23 -1.58 4.93
C ILE A 50 -10.95 -0.62 5.88
N GLY A 51 -11.39 0.54 5.40
CA GLY A 51 -12.01 1.58 6.25
C GLY A 51 -13.31 1.19 6.94
N ARG A 52 -14.03 0.21 6.37
CA ARG A 52 -15.32 -0.28 6.90
C ARG A 52 -15.26 -1.75 7.30
N ARG A 53 -14.06 -2.35 7.37
CA ARG A 53 -13.94 -3.74 7.83
C ARG A 53 -14.27 -3.77 9.32
N GLU A 54 -15.22 -4.62 9.69
CA GLU A 54 -15.46 -4.92 11.09
C GLU A 54 -14.20 -5.58 11.64
N ILE A 55 -13.64 -4.97 12.69
CA ILE A 55 -12.51 -5.56 13.40
C ILE A 55 -13.08 -6.70 14.24
N PRO A 56 -12.64 -7.95 14.05
CA PRO A 56 -13.07 -9.05 14.89
C PRO A 56 -12.79 -8.71 16.36
N SER A 57 -13.79 -8.90 17.24
CA SER A 57 -13.66 -8.62 18.67
C SER A 57 -12.62 -9.50 19.36
N LYS A 58 -12.22 -10.61 18.72
CA LYS A 58 -11.11 -11.46 19.13
C LYS A 58 -10.28 -11.81 17.90
N ILE A 59 -9.03 -11.35 17.91
CA ILE A 59 -7.97 -11.80 17.01
C ILE A 59 -6.97 -12.48 17.92
N HIS A 60 -6.82 -13.79 17.77
CA HIS A 60 -5.77 -14.55 18.44
C HIS A 60 -4.89 -15.14 17.36
N ASP A 61 -3.60 -14.84 17.43
CA ASP A 61 -2.60 -15.53 16.64
C ASP A 61 -2.32 -16.88 17.30
N GLU A 62 -2.47 -17.97 16.53
CA GLU A 62 -2.10 -19.29 17.01
C GLU A 62 -0.75 -19.65 16.41
N LYS A 63 0.29 -19.79 17.26
CA LYS A 63 1.60 -20.25 16.80
C LYS A 63 1.51 -21.73 16.42
N LEU A 64 1.57 -22.00 15.12
CA LEU A 64 1.48 -23.33 14.54
C LEU A 64 2.82 -24.08 14.53
N GLN A 65 3.93 -23.37 14.35
CA GLN A 65 5.24 -24.00 14.18
C GLN A 65 6.37 -23.10 14.68
N THR A 66 7.42 -23.72 15.20
CA THR A 66 8.71 -23.08 15.51
C THR A 66 9.83 -23.97 15.00
N ILE A 67 10.78 -23.40 14.27
CA ILE A 67 11.98 -24.09 13.77
C ILE A 67 13.19 -23.29 14.20
N ASP A 68 14.10 -23.93 14.91
CA ASP A 68 15.42 -23.38 15.21
C ASP A 68 16.32 -23.53 13.97
N ARG A 69 16.86 -22.42 13.46
CA ARG A 69 17.76 -22.35 12.30
C ARG A 69 19.21 -22.09 12.74
N GLY A 70 19.51 -22.17 14.04
CA GLY A 70 20.80 -21.86 14.64
C GLY A 70 20.96 -20.36 14.91
N ASP A 71 20.95 -19.55 13.85
CA ASP A 71 21.15 -18.10 13.96
C ASP A 71 19.85 -17.33 14.23
N TYR A 72 18.70 -17.96 13.98
CA TYR A 72 17.38 -17.39 14.25
C TYR A 72 16.32 -18.47 14.44
N ILE A 73 15.17 -18.03 14.95
CA ILE A 73 13.99 -18.88 15.11
C ILE A 73 12.94 -18.47 14.08
N GLU A 74 12.49 -19.43 13.28
CA GLU A 74 11.41 -19.27 12.31
C GLU A 74 10.08 -19.68 12.95
N GLY A 75 9.05 -18.82 12.84
CA GLY A 75 7.73 -19.05 13.42
C GLY A 75 6.61 -18.97 12.38
N LYS A 76 5.68 -19.93 12.40
CA LYS A 76 4.45 -19.92 11.61
C LYS A 76 3.24 -19.70 12.51
N TYR A 77 2.31 -18.84 12.08
CA TYR A 77 1.11 -18.49 12.82
C TYR A 77 -0.14 -18.64 11.93
N ALA A 78 -1.28 -18.98 12.54
CA ALA A 78 -2.62 -18.91 11.95
C ALA A 78 -3.39 -17.70 12.49
#